data_AF-A0AAW0C1T3-F1
#
_entry.id   AF-A0AAW0C1T3-F1
#
_cell.length_a   1.000
_cell.length_b   1.000
_cell.length_c   1.000
_cell.angle_alpha   90.00
_cell.angle_beta   90.00
_cell.angle_gamma   90.00
#
_symmetry.space_group_name_H-M   'P 1'
#
loop_
_entity.id
_entity.type
_entity.pdbx_description
1 polymer ?
#
loop_
_entity_poly.entity_id
_entity_poly.type
_entity_poly.pdbx_seq_one_letter_code
_entity_poly.pdbx_strand_id
1 'polypeptide(L)' 'MSRIILVTGSNTGIELALVRLLASKLEKYTVYLAARNEQAGKEALKTLHAEGLSNVKFLQLGVTSKLSIQSAARTV' A
#
# COMPACT_ATOMS: atom_id res chain seq x y z
N MET A 1 -5.93 18.58 -3.07
CA MET A 1 -4.93 17.51 -2.91
C MET A 1 -5.62 16.30 -2.31
N SER A 2 -5.51 15.13 -2.94
CA SER A 2 -5.98 13.87 -2.36
C SER A 2 -5.04 13.46 -1.24
N ARG A 3 -5.58 13.10 -0.07
CA ARG A 3 -4.76 12.65 1.07
C ARG A 3 -4.24 11.24 0.80
N ILE A 4 -3.02 10.99 1.23
CA ILE A 4 -2.34 9.71 1.07
C ILE A 4 -2.32 8.97 2.40
N ILE A 5 -2.59 7.67 2.39
CA ILE A 5 -2.40 6.79 3.53
C ILE A 5 -1.40 5.71 3.14
N LEU A 6 -0.23 5.70 3.75
CA LEU A 6 0.80 4.69 3.54
C LEU A 6 0.76 3.67 4.68
N VAL A 7 0.51 2.40 4.37
CA VAL A 7 0.49 1.31 5.36
C VAL A 7 1.69 0.42 5.12
N THR A 8 2.62 0.34 6.08
CA THR A 8 3.82 -0.51 5.98
C THR A 8 3.52 -1.97 6.34
N GLY A 9 4.22 -2.92 5.72
CA GLY A 9 4.04 -4.36 6.02
C GLY A 9 2.71 -4.93 5.51
N SER A 10 2.02 -4.23 4.63
CA SER A 10 0.61 -4.48 4.28
C SER A 10 0.40 -5.48 3.16
N ASN A 11 1.39 -6.31 2.83
CA ASN A 11 1.20 -7.42 1.89
C ASN A 11 0.50 -8.64 2.50
N THR A 12 0.27 -8.67 3.81
CA THR A 12 -0.41 -9.77 4.50
C THR A 12 -1.03 -9.29 5.82
N GLY A 13 -1.75 -10.17 6.51
CA GLY A 13 -2.17 -9.99 7.90
C GLY A 13 -3.16 -8.84 8.13
N ILE A 14 -3.02 -8.20 9.29
CA ILE A 14 -3.93 -7.17 9.80
C ILE A 14 -3.79 -5.90 8.96
N GLU A 15 -2.57 -5.59 8.53
CA GLU A 15 -2.23 -4.42 7.74
C GLU A 15 -2.85 -4.49 6.34
N LEU A 16 -2.92 -5.68 5.73
CA LEU A 16 -3.66 -5.89 4.48
C LEU A 16 -5.17 -5.68 4.68
N ALA A 17 -5.74 -6.19 5.78
CA ALA A 17 -7.15 -5.97 6.12
C ALA A 17 -7.45 -4.49 6.37
N LEU A 18 -6.51 -3.76 6.98
CA LEU A 18 -6.60 -2.31 7.15
C LEU A 18 -6.58 -1.59 5.81
N VAL A 19 -5.68 -1.95 4.89
CA VAL A 19 -5.67 -1.39 3.52
C VAL A 19 -7.01 -1.61 2.84
N ARG A 20 -7.59 -2.81 2.93
CA ARG A 20 -8.92 -3.11 2.40
C ARG A 20 -9.98 -2.19 3.00
N LEU A 21 -10.04 -2.08 4.33
CA LEU A 21 -11.02 -1.23 5.03
C LEU A 21 -10.89 0.24 4.66
N LEU A 22 -9.66 0.77 4.61
CA LEU A 22 -9.40 2.16 4.23
C LEU A 22 -9.81 2.42 2.78
N ALA A 23 -9.42 1.52 1.87
CA ALA A 23 -9.73 1.64 0.46
C ALA A 23 -11.25 1.64 0.20
N SER A 24 -12.00 0.77 0.89
CA SER A 24 -13.46 0.69 0.75
C SER A 24 -14.21 1.87 1.35
N LYS A 25 -13.69 2.50 2.42
CA LYS A 25 -14.40 3.58 3.13
C LYS A 25 -14.01 4.98 2.68
N LEU A 26 -12.82 5.14 2.10
CA LEU A 26 -12.21 6.44 1.86
C LEU A 26 -11.90 6.65 0.37
N GLU A 27 -12.95 6.79 -0.45
CA GLU A 27 -12.84 6.97 -1.91
C GLU A 27 -11.98 8.19 -2.32
N LYS A 28 -11.89 9.21 -1.44
CA LYS A 28 -11.10 10.43 -1.68
C LYS A 28 -9.60 10.28 -1.38
N TYR A 29 -9.17 9.13 -0.85
CA TYR A 29 -7.81 8.88 -0.42
C TYR A 29 -7.13 7.89 -1.35
N THR A 30 -5.83 8.07 -1.57
CA THR A 30 -4.98 7.05 -2.19
C THR A 30 -4.34 6.23 -1.08
N VAL A 31 -4.61 4.92 -1.07
CA VAL A 31 -4.04 4.01 -0.08
C VAL A 31 -2.84 3.31 -0.71
N TYR A 32 -1.67 3.44 -0.10
CA TYR A 32 -0.49 2.69 -0.50
C TYR A 32 -0.33 1.46 0.36
N LEU A 33 -0.40 0.30 -0.29
CA LEU A 33 0.09 -0.96 0.23
C LEU A 33 1.61 -0.97 0.08
N ALA A 34 2.34 -1.04 1.19
CA ALA A 34 3.79 -1.01 1.18
C ALA A 34 4.40 -2.27 1.79
N ALA A 35 5.32 -2.89 1.05
CA ALA A 35 5.99 -4.11 1.46
C ALA A 35 7.42 -4.19 0.92
N ARG A 36 8.26 -4.99 1.59
CA ARG A 36 9.66 -5.20 1.19
C ARG A 36 9.76 -6.06 -0.08
N ASN A 37 8.95 -7.11 -0.16
CA ASN A 37 8.92 -8.02 -1.30
C ASN A 37 7.93 -7.49 -2.35
N GLU A 38 8.43 -7.16 -3.53
CA GLU A 38 7.63 -6.63 -4.62
C GLU A 38 6.60 -7.62 -5.17
N GLN A 39 6.97 -8.90 -5.31
CA GLN A 39 6.06 -9.93 -5.85
C GLN A 39 4.85 -10.11 -4.93
N ALA A 40 5.10 -10.35 -3.63
CA ALA A 40 4.05 -10.50 -2.64
C ALA A 40 3.17 -9.24 -2.53
N GLY A 41 3.76 -8.05 -2.65
CA GLY A 41 3.02 -6.79 -2.66
C GLY A 41 2.13 -6.62 -3.90
N LYS A 42 2.63 -6.99 -5.09
CA LYS A 42 1.86 -6.96 -6.34
C LYS A 42 0.73 -7.99 -6.34
N GLU A 43 0.92 -9.16 -5.75
CA GLU A 43 -0.14 -10.15 -5.58
C GLU A 43 -1.26 -9.63 -4.68
N ALA A 44 -0.92 -9.07 -3.52
CA ALA A 44 -1.89 -8.45 -2.63
C ALA A 44 -2.64 -7.28 -3.31
N LEU A 45 -1.93 -6.46 -4.09
CA LEU A 45 -2.55 -5.39 -4.90
C LEU A 45 -3.57 -5.94 -5.90
N LYS A 46 -3.22 -7.01 -6.63
CA LYS A 46 -4.14 -7.65 -7.59
C LYS A 46 -5.39 -8.17 -6.89
N THR A 47 -5.25 -8.79 -5.72
CA THR A 47 -6.40 -9.25 -4.92
C THR A 47 -7.32 -8.08 -4.56
N LEU A 48 -6.77 -6.97 -4.07
CA LEU A 48 -7.56 -5.79 -3.73
C LEU A 48 -8.24 -5.15 -4.95
N HIS A 49 -7.55 -5.12 -6.10
CA HIS A 49 -8.13 -4.61 -7.35
C HIS A 49 -9.24 -5.52 -7.89
N ALA A 50 -9.11 -6.84 -7.76
CA ALA A 50 -10.16 -7.79 -8.09
C ALA A 50 -11.43 -7.62 -7.22
N GLU A 51 -11.28 -7.02 -6.04
CA GLU A 51 -12.39 -6.67 -5.14
C GLU A 51 -12.99 -5.28 -5.45
N GLY A 52 -12.54 -4.64 -6.51
CA GLY A 52 -13.02 -3.31 -6.94
C GLY A 52 -12.29 -2.13 -6.28
N LEU A 53 -11.23 -2.39 -5.50
CA LEU A 53 -10.51 -1.35 -4.75
C LEU A 53 -9.41 -0.69 -5.61
N SER A 54 -9.82 0.05 -6.62
CA SER A 54 -8.92 0.69 -7.60
C SER A 54 -8.10 1.86 -7.05
N ASN A 55 -8.45 2.39 -5.86
CA ASN A 55 -7.73 3.46 -5.17
C ASN A 55 -6.50 2.99 -4.39
N VAL A 56 -6.18 1.70 -4.43
CA VAL A 56 -4.97 1.14 -3.83
C VAL A 56 -3.81 1.17 -4.83
N LYS A 57 -2.63 1.58 -4.36
CA LYS A 57 -1.35 1.52 -5.09
C LYS A 57 -0.33 0.72 -4.32
N PHE A 58 0.62 0.11 -5.02
CA PHE A 58 1.76 -0.56 -4.40
C PHE A 58 2.98 0.36 -4.32
N LEU A 59 3.70 0.30 -3.21
CA LEU A 59 4.99 0.95 -3.03
C LEU A 59 5.98 -0.02 -2.36
N GLN A 60 7.15 -0.22 -2.96
CA GLN A 60 8.17 -1.05 -2.32
C GLN A 60 8.84 -0.29 -1.18
N LEU A 61 8.77 -0.81 0.05
CA LEU A 61 9.38 -0.21 1.23
C LEU A 61 9.92 -1.27 2.19
N GLY A 62 11.21 -1.17 2.49
CA GLY A 62 11.86 -1.82 3.63
C GLY A 62 12.20 -0.78 4.70
N VAL A 63 11.52 -0.85 5.86
CA VAL A 63 11.71 0.07 6.99
C VAL A 63 13.09 0.01 7.65
N THR A 64 13.88 -1.01 7.32
CA THR A 64 15.26 -1.16 7.80
C THR A 64 16.32 -0.59 6.85
N SER A 65 15.93 -0.14 5.64
CA SER A 65 16.85 0.37 4.62
C SER A 65 16.65 1.87 4.41
N LYS A 66 17.65 2.69 4.76
CA LYS A 66 17.62 4.14 4.51
C LYS A 66 17.37 4.49 3.05
N LEU A 67 17.99 3.76 2.12
CA LEU A 67 17.79 3.97 0.69
C LEU A 67 16.33 3.69 0.29
N SER A 68 15.74 2.62 0.82
CA SER A 68 14.34 2.30 0.56
C SER A 68 13.39 3.35 1.13
N ILE A 69 13.65 3.84 2.35
CA ILE A 69 12.87 4.91 2.98
C ILE A 69 12.95 6.20 2.15
N GLN A 70 14.15 6.59 1.70
CA GLN A 70 14.33 7.78 0.87
C GLN A 70 13.61 7.67 -0.48
N SER A 71 13.68 6.51 -1.13
CA SER A 71 12.93 6.27 -2.38
C SER A 71 11.42 6.34 -2.16
N ALA A 72 10.92 5.76 -1.07
CA ALA A 72 9.51 5.82 -0.71
C ALA A 72 9.05 7.27 -0.47
N ALA A 73 9.80 8.04 0.32
CA ALA A 73 9.49 9.43 0.65
C ALA A 73 9.50 10.38 -0.55
N ARG A 74 10.16 10.02 -1.67
CA ARG A 74 10.08 10.78 -2.93
C ARG A 74 8.84 10.43 -3.76
N THR A 75 8.21 9.30 -3.47
CA THR A 75 7.08 8.78 -4.24
C THR A 75 5.74 9.26 -3.67
N VAL A 76 5.67 9.50 -2.35
CA VAL A 76 4.46 9.89 -1.63
C VAL A 76 4.50 11.31 -1.10
#